data_AF-A0A231H9I7-F1
#
_entry.id   AF-A0A231H9I7-F1
#
_cell.length_a   1.000
_cell.length_b   1.000
_cell.length_c   1.000
_cell.angle_alpha   90.00
_cell.angle_beta   90.00
_cell.angle_gamma   90.00
#
_symmetry.space_group_name_H-M   'P 1'
#
loop_
_entity.id
_entity.type
_entity.pdbx_description
1 polymer ?
#
loop_
_entity_poly.entity_id
_entity_poly.type
_entity_poly.pdbx_seq_one_letter_code
_entity_poly.pdbx_strand_id
1 'polypeptide(L)'
;MVEDSAPADPVWQRLEDQSRWYSAKSRQAQHAHKRVKFGQIAVGATVPVLAAVSGVPGWLTAAVAASVVVAEGAQQLFQWQNNWLSYRTTAESLKRERFLYIAEAGPYSGADRRRVLAERIENIAAGEAVEWSTRHMPSDRT
;
A
#
# COMPACT_ATOMS: atom_id res chain seq x y z
N MET A 1 -29.12 22.07 28.43
CA MET A 1 -28.81 20.68 28.82
C MET A 1 -29.33 19.79 27.71
N VAL A 2 -28.54 18.77 27.37
CA VAL A 2 -28.60 17.92 26.16
C VAL A 2 -27.87 18.54 24.97
N GLU A 3 -26.61 18.11 24.85
CA GLU A 3 -25.73 18.22 23.70
C GLU A 3 -26.45 17.71 22.45
N ASP A 4 -26.69 18.63 21.51
CA ASP A 4 -26.99 18.26 20.13
C ASP A 4 -25.68 17.69 19.57
N SER A 5 -25.56 16.36 19.61
CA SER A 5 -24.46 15.61 19.01
C SER A 5 -24.51 15.87 17.50
N ALA A 6 -23.88 16.96 17.07
CA ALA A 6 -23.65 17.27 15.68
C ALA A 6 -23.17 15.97 15.02
N PRO A 7 -23.78 15.50 13.91
CA PRO A 7 -23.28 14.33 13.21
C PRO A 7 -21.78 14.56 13.02
N ALA A 8 -20.95 13.67 13.56
CA ALA A 8 -19.52 13.90 13.68
C ALA A 8 -18.99 14.51 12.36
N ASP A 9 -18.32 15.67 12.47
CA ASP A 9 -17.92 16.54 11.35
C ASP A 9 -17.61 15.70 10.08
N PRO A 10 -18.35 15.88 8.96
CA PRO A 10 -18.24 15.00 7.80
C PRO A 10 -16.84 15.01 7.18
N VAL A 11 -16.10 16.12 7.31
CA VAL A 11 -14.69 16.20 6.88
C VAL A 11 -13.80 15.34 7.78
N TRP A 12 -14.09 15.34 9.09
CA TRP A 12 -13.40 14.53 10.07
C TRP A 12 -13.66 13.03 9.90
N GLN A 13 -14.92 12.64 9.67
CA GLN A 13 -15.28 11.25 9.38
C GLN A 13 -14.55 10.74 8.14
N ARG A 14 -14.57 11.51 7.05
CA ARG A 14 -13.89 11.15 5.81
C ARG A 14 -12.38 10.97 6.00
N LEU A 15 -11.73 11.85 6.77
CA LEU A 15 -10.31 11.74 7.10
C LEU A 15 -9.99 10.43 7.85
N GLU A 16 -10.77 10.12 8.87
CA GLU A 16 -10.56 8.95 9.71
C GLU A 16 -10.81 7.65 8.93
N ASP A 17 -11.85 7.62 8.11
CA ASP A 17 -12.18 6.48 7.24
C ASP A 17 -11.08 6.22 6.21
N GLN A 18 -10.61 7.26 5.52
CA GLN A 18 -9.50 7.13 4.57
C GLN A 18 -8.22 6.68 5.25
N SER A 19 -7.87 7.26 6.39
CA SER A 19 -6.68 6.89 7.17
C SER A 19 -6.70 5.41 7.57
N ARG A 20 -7.85 4.92 8.08
CA ARG A 20 -8.02 3.50 8.46
C ARG A 20 -7.92 2.59 7.25
N TRP A 21 -8.59 2.94 6.15
CA TRP A 21 -8.56 2.13 4.93
C TRP A 21 -7.15 2.00 4.36
N TYR A 22 -6.42 3.11 4.22
CA TYR A 22 -5.05 3.09 3.72
C TYR A 22 -4.09 2.33 4.65
N SER A 23 -4.23 2.49 5.96
CA SER A 23 -3.43 1.75 6.94
C SER A 23 -3.67 0.24 6.84
N ALA A 24 -4.94 -0.18 6.77
CA ALA A 24 -5.31 -1.58 6.63
C ALA A 24 -4.80 -2.18 5.31
N LYS A 25 -4.98 -1.46 4.20
CA LYS A 25 -4.55 -1.90 2.86
C LYS A 25 -3.04 -2.01 2.75
N SER A 26 -2.31 -1.04 3.33
CA SER A 26 -0.85 -1.08 3.45
C SER A 26 -0.40 -2.34 4.18
N ARG A 27 -0.97 -2.65 5.36
CA ARG A 27 -0.63 -3.86 6.12
C ARG A 27 -0.89 -5.13 5.32
N GLN A 28 -2.04 -5.25 4.65
CA GLN A 28 -2.36 -6.41 3.83
C GLN A 28 -1.36 -6.62 2.69
N ALA A 29 -1.02 -5.54 1.96
CA ALA A 29 -0.01 -5.59 0.90
C ALA A 29 1.38 -6.00 1.43
N GLN A 30 1.77 -5.48 2.60
CA GLN A 30 3.02 -5.85 3.25
C GLN A 30 3.07 -7.34 3.64
N HIS A 31 1.99 -7.86 4.22
CA HIS A 31 1.90 -9.26 4.62
C HIS A 31 1.91 -10.19 3.41
N ALA A 32 1.18 -9.84 2.34
CA ALA A 32 1.21 -10.59 1.09
C ALA A 32 2.62 -10.65 0.50
N HIS A 33 3.28 -9.49 0.36
CA HIS A 33 4.65 -9.43 -0.16
C HIS A 33 5.62 -10.28 0.66
N LYS A 34 5.62 -10.13 1.99
CA LYS A 34 6.50 -10.89 2.88
C LYS A 34 6.25 -12.40 2.80
N ARG A 35 5.00 -12.85 2.74
CA ARG A 35 4.65 -14.28 2.63
C ARG A 35 5.17 -14.89 1.34
N VAL A 36 4.93 -14.23 0.21
CA VAL A 36 5.41 -14.74 -1.10
C VAL A 36 6.93 -14.74 -1.13
N LYS A 37 7.59 -13.66 -0.67
CA LYS A 37 9.05 -13.58 -0.68
C LYS A 37 9.71 -14.63 0.21
N PHE A 38 9.17 -14.84 1.41
CA PHE A 38 9.66 -15.88 2.30
C PHE A 38 9.45 -17.28 1.71
N GLY A 39 8.30 -17.54 1.09
CA GLY A 39 8.03 -18.78 0.37
C GLY A 39 9.02 -19.05 -0.75
N GLN A 40 9.34 -18.04 -1.58
CA GLN A 40 10.33 -18.14 -2.63
C GLN A 40 11.73 -18.44 -2.10
N ILE A 41 12.14 -17.80 -1.01
CA ILE A 41 13.44 -18.07 -0.38
C ILE A 41 13.49 -19.52 0.12
N ALA A 42 12.43 -19.97 0.81
CA ALA A 42 12.35 -21.34 1.32
C ALA A 42 12.40 -22.37 0.17
N VAL A 43 11.58 -22.19 -0.87
CA VAL A 43 11.54 -23.07 -2.04
C VAL A 43 12.85 -23.01 -2.82
N GLY A 44 13.38 -21.82 -3.08
CA GLY A 44 14.65 -21.61 -3.78
C GLY A 44 15.84 -22.24 -3.05
N ALA A 45 15.86 -22.22 -1.72
CA ALA A 45 16.89 -22.87 -0.91
C ALA A 45 16.88 -24.40 -1.04
N THR A 46 15.76 -25.01 -1.45
CA THR A 46 15.69 -26.47 -1.70
C THR A 46 16.28 -26.88 -3.05
N VAL A 47 16.40 -25.96 -4.01
CA VAL A 47 16.89 -26.29 -5.36
C VAL A 47 18.32 -26.86 -5.36
N PRO A 48 19.32 -26.25 -4.68
CA PRO A 48 20.66 -26.83 -4.59
C PRO A 48 20.70 -28.18 -3.88
N VAL A 49 19.85 -28.35 -2.85
CA VAL A 49 19.75 -29.63 -2.11
C VAL A 49 19.23 -30.73 -3.03
N LEU A 50 18.16 -30.47 -3.78
CA LEU A 50 17.61 -31.43 -4.76
C LEU A 50 18.60 -31.73 -5.88
N ALA A 51 19.40 -30.75 -6.31
CA ALA A 51 20.44 -30.95 -7.30
C ALA A 51 21.62 -31.81 -6.80
N ALA A 52 21.88 -31.80 -5.49
CA ALA A 52 22.98 -32.56 -4.87
C ALA A 52 22.61 -34.00 -4.51
N VAL A 53 21.32 -34.32 -4.36
CA VAL A 53 20.86 -35.67 -4.01
C VAL A 53 20.81 -36.56 -5.25
N SER A 54 21.57 -37.66 -5.22
CA SER A 54 21.53 -38.67 -6.28
C SER A 54 20.17 -39.41 -6.28
N GLY A 55 19.63 -39.66 -7.48
CA GLY A 55 18.36 -40.37 -7.66
C GLY A 55 17.12 -39.47 -7.73
N VAL A 56 17.25 -38.15 -7.59
CA VAL A 56 16.15 -37.21 -7.86
C VAL A 56 16.00 -37.00 -9.37
N PRO A 57 14.81 -37.25 -9.96
CA PRO A 57 14.54 -36.90 -11.35
C PRO A 57 14.73 -35.41 -11.64
N GLY A 58 15.49 -35.07 -12.69
CA GLY A 58 15.81 -33.67 -13.01
C GLY A 58 14.59 -32.78 -13.25
N TRP A 59 13.46 -33.35 -13.69
CA TRP A 59 12.21 -32.60 -13.88
C TRP A 59 11.64 -32.05 -12.57
N LEU A 60 11.87 -32.71 -11.42
CA LEU A 60 11.43 -32.21 -10.11
C LEU A 60 12.21 -30.95 -9.73
N THR A 61 13.54 -30.99 -9.86
CA THR A 61 14.40 -29.83 -9.60
C THR A 61 14.03 -28.67 -10.54
N ALA A 62 13.76 -28.95 -11.81
CA ALA A 62 13.31 -27.96 -12.79
C ALA A 62 11.93 -27.37 -12.43
N ALA A 63 10.97 -28.19 -11.99
CA ALA A 63 9.65 -27.73 -11.58
C ALA A 63 9.71 -26.80 -10.35
N VAL A 64 10.54 -27.15 -9.35
CA VAL A 64 10.77 -26.31 -8.17
C VAL A 64 11.38 -24.97 -8.58
N ALA A 65 12.42 -24.97 -9.42
CA ALA A 65 13.02 -23.74 -9.92
C ALA A 65 12.03 -22.88 -10.73
N ALA A 66 11.23 -23.50 -11.60
CA ALA A 66 10.21 -22.81 -12.39
C ALA A 66 9.14 -22.15 -11.50
N SER A 67 8.74 -22.79 -10.39
CA SER A 67 7.76 -22.22 -9.45
C SER A 67 8.23 -20.91 -8.82
N VAL A 68 9.54 -20.78 -8.53
CA VAL A 68 10.15 -19.54 -8.00
C VAL A 68 10.07 -18.41 -9.04
N VAL A 69 10.36 -18.71 -10.31
CA VAL A 69 10.28 -17.74 -11.41
C VAL A 69 8.85 -17.26 -11.63
N VAL A 70 7.87 -18.17 -11.62
CA VAL A 70 6.45 -17.80 -11.72
C VAL A 70 6.04 -16.90 -10.55
N ALA A 71 6.46 -17.22 -9.34
CA ALA A 71 6.20 -16.39 -8.17
C ALA A 71 6.85 -14.99 -8.29
N GLU A 72 8.05 -14.89 -8.90
CA GLU A 72 8.67 -13.57 -9.12
C GLU A 72 7.97 -12.78 -10.21
N GLY A 73 7.53 -13.43 -11.29
CA GLY A 73 6.67 -12.81 -12.29
C GLY A 73 5.38 -12.27 -11.68
N ALA A 74 4.76 -13.02 -10.77
CA ALA A 74 3.58 -12.55 -10.03
C ALA A 74 3.91 -11.34 -9.13
N GLN A 75 5.04 -11.33 -8.42
CA GLN A 75 5.45 -10.17 -7.62
C GLN A 75 5.63 -8.91 -8.47
N GLN A 76 6.27 -9.05 -9.63
CA GLN A 76 6.48 -7.94 -10.57
C GLN A 76 5.16 -7.46 -11.18
N LEU A 77 4.24 -8.38 -11.51
CA LEU A 77 2.96 -8.04 -12.10
C LEU A 77 2.04 -7.32 -11.08
N PHE A 78 1.95 -7.84 -9.86
CA PHE A 78 1.06 -7.29 -8.84
C PHE A 78 1.67 -6.12 -8.06
N GLN A 79 2.95 -5.84 -8.25
CA GLN A 79 3.66 -4.68 -7.67
C GLN A 79 3.39 -4.50 -6.16
N TRP A 80 3.26 -5.59 -5.41
CA TRP A 80 2.79 -5.54 -4.01
C TRP A 80 3.64 -4.63 -3.12
N GLN A 81 4.95 -4.58 -3.36
CA GLN A 81 5.88 -3.70 -2.64
C GLN A 81 5.60 -2.22 -2.91
N ASN A 82 5.40 -1.85 -4.17
CA ASN A 82 5.11 -0.47 -4.57
C ASN A 82 3.73 -0.02 -4.07
N ASN A 83 2.75 -0.93 -4.13
CA ASN A 83 1.41 -0.71 -3.58
C ASN A 83 1.48 -0.49 -2.06
N TRP A 84 2.22 -1.34 -1.34
CA TRP A 84 2.43 -1.17 0.10
C TRP A 84 3.03 0.19 0.46
N LEU A 85 4.10 0.59 -0.24
CA LEU A 85 4.80 1.84 0.02
C LEU A 85 3.91 3.05 -0.27
N SER A 86 3.21 3.05 -1.41
CA SER A 86 2.28 4.11 -1.81
C SER A 86 1.17 4.29 -0.77
N TYR A 87 0.47 3.22 -0.38
CA TYR A 87 -0.56 3.30 0.66
C TYR A 87 -0.02 3.78 2.02
N ARG A 88 1.22 3.42 2.37
CA ARG A 88 1.85 3.87 3.61
C ARG A 88 2.14 5.37 3.58
N THR A 89 2.66 5.87 2.46
CA THR A 89 2.95 7.31 2.27
C THR A 89 1.66 8.14 2.28
N THR A 90 0.58 7.68 1.64
CA THR A 90 -0.74 8.33 1.72
C THR A 90 -1.24 8.36 3.16
N ALA A 91 -1.19 7.22 3.86
CA ALA A 91 -1.64 7.13 5.26
C ALA A 91 -0.88 8.08 6.19
N GLU A 92 0.45 8.16 6.08
CA GLU A 92 1.26 9.08 6.88
C GLU A 92 0.98 10.55 6.52
N SER A 93 0.70 10.86 5.26
CA SER A 93 0.29 12.21 4.83
C SER A 93 -1.04 12.62 5.46
N LEU A 94 -2.06 11.75 5.43
CA LEU A 94 -3.34 12.00 6.10
C LEU A 94 -3.18 12.16 7.62
N LYS A 95 -2.35 11.33 8.25
CA LYS A 95 -2.05 11.43 9.68
C LYS A 95 -1.35 12.74 10.04
N ARG A 96 -0.46 13.24 9.19
CA ARG A 96 0.18 14.55 9.37
C ARG A 96 -0.84 15.69 9.31
N GLU A 97 -1.73 15.69 8.33
CA GLU A 97 -2.78 16.72 8.22
C GLU A 97 -3.73 16.67 9.44
N ARG A 98 -4.09 15.46 9.91
CA ARG A 98 -4.84 15.27 11.16
C ARG A 98 -4.15 15.93 12.36
N PHE A 99 -2.85 15.70 12.53
CA PHE A 99 -2.08 16.24 13.64
C PHE A 99 -2.02 17.77 13.58
N LEU A 100 -1.74 18.33 12.40
CA LEU A 100 -1.68 19.78 12.20
C LEU A 100 -3.05 20.46 12.43
N TYR A 101 -4.14 19.82 12.01
CA TYR A 101 -5.49 20.33 12.23
C TYR A 101 -5.87 20.36 13.72
N ILE A 102 -5.59 19.29 14.47
CA ILE A 102 -5.84 19.24 15.93
C ILE A 102 -4.97 20.26 16.67
N ALA A 103 -3.70 20.38 16.26
CA ALA A 103 -2.76 21.32 16.89
C ALA A 103 -3.02 22.79 16.51
N GLU A 104 -4.01 23.06 15.66
CA GLU A 104 -4.32 24.40 15.11
C GLU A 104 -3.07 25.09 14.53
N ALA A 105 -2.17 24.28 13.97
CA ALA A 105 -0.84 24.69 13.57
C ALA A 105 -0.70 24.83 12.05
N GLY A 106 0.21 25.69 11.61
CA GLY A 106 0.51 25.89 10.21
C GLY A 106 -0.72 26.40 9.43
N PRO A 107 -1.17 25.71 8.35
CA PRO A 107 -2.32 26.14 7.54
C PRO A 107 -3.66 26.17 8.29
N TYR A 108 -3.71 25.66 9.52
CA TYR A 108 -4.95 25.46 10.29
C TYR A 108 -5.14 26.46 11.44
N SER A 109 -4.35 27.52 11.51
CA SER A 109 -4.44 28.56 12.54
C SER A 109 -5.59 29.57 12.32
N GLY A 110 -6.22 29.55 11.13
CA GLY A 110 -7.30 30.46 10.76
C GLY A 110 -8.71 29.85 10.88
N ALA A 111 -9.73 30.72 10.78
CA ALA A 111 -11.15 30.32 10.81
C ALA A 111 -11.52 29.35 9.66
N ASP A 112 -10.80 29.41 8.54
CA ASP A 112 -11.00 28.59 7.34
C ASP A 112 -10.43 27.15 7.44
N ARG A 113 -9.88 26.75 8.60
CA ARG A 113 -9.18 25.46 8.79
C ARG A 113 -9.93 24.23 8.23
N ARG A 114 -11.27 24.22 8.29
CA ARG A 114 -12.11 23.12 7.78
C ARG A 114 -12.07 23.03 6.25
N ARG A 115 -12.18 24.17 5.56
CA ARG A 115 -12.09 24.24 4.10
C ARG A 115 -10.70 23.79 3.64
N VAL A 116 -9.66 24.30 4.31
CA VAL A 116 -8.26 23.93 4.03
C VAL A 116 -8.01 22.43 4.23
N LEU A 117 -8.62 21.82 5.25
CA LEU A 117 -8.51 20.38 5.49
C LEU A 117 -9.17 19.57 4.37
N ALA A 118 -10.39 19.94 3.97
CA ALA A 118 -11.10 19.26 2.88
C ALA A 118 -10.32 19.32 1.55
N GLU A 119 -9.81 20.50 1.18
CA GLU A 119 -8.99 20.67 -0.03
C GLU A 119 -7.71 19.82 0.00
N ARG A 120 -7.02 19.77 1.15
CA ARG A 120 -5.81 18.97 1.30
C ARG A 120 -6.06 17.46 1.25
N ILE A 121 -7.13 16.99 1.89
CA ILE A 121 -7.51 15.57 1.85
C ILE A 121 -7.83 15.15 0.40
N GLU A 122 -8.62 15.93 -0.33
CA GLU A 122 -8.94 15.63 -1.72
C GLU A 122 -7.71 15.71 -2.63
N ASN A 123 -6.79 16.66 -2.40
CA ASN A 123 -5.52 16.70 -3.13
C ASN A 123 -4.65 15.46 -2.89
N ILE A 124 -4.58 14.97 -1.65
CA ILE A 124 -3.85 13.73 -1.32
C ILE A 124 -4.50 12.53 -2.04
N ALA A 125 -5.83 12.43 -1.99
CA ALA A 125 -6.55 11.34 -2.66
C ALA A 125 -6.42 11.40 -4.20
N ALA A 126 -6.51 12.59 -4.78
CA ALA A 126 -6.35 12.81 -6.22
C ALA A 126 -4.92 12.50 -6.69
N GLY A 127 -3.90 12.88 -5.91
CA GLY A 127 -2.51 12.54 -6.19
C GLY A 127 -2.29 11.03 -6.31
N GLU A 128 -2.88 10.25 -5.40
CA GLU A 128 -2.81 8.80 -5.46
C GLU A 128 -3.51 8.21 -6.70
N ALA A 129 -4.66 8.77 -7.10
CA ALA A 129 -5.36 8.34 -8.30
C ALA A 129 -4.52 8.56 -9.58
N VAL A 130 -3.82 9.69 -9.66
CA VAL A 130 -2.89 10.01 -10.76
C VAL A 130 -1.67 9.09 -10.75
N GLU A 131 -1.11 8.79 -9.58
CA GLU A 131 -0.03 7.81 -9.46
C GLU A 131 -0.48 6.41 -9.84
N TRP A 132 -1.73 6.03 -9.52
CA TRP A 132 -2.30 4.76 -9.94
C TRP A 132 -2.45 4.70 -11.46
N SER A 133 -3.01 5.74 -12.10
CA SER A 133 -3.18 5.77 -13.55
C SER A 133 -1.84 5.74 -14.28
N THR A 134 -0.84 6.48 -13.81
CA THR A 134 0.51 6.50 -14.41
C THR A 134 1.19 5.14 -14.31
N ARG A 135 0.97 4.38 -13.23
CA ARG A 135 1.56 3.04 -13.04
C ARG A 135 0.87 1.94 -13.86
N HIS A 136 -0.37 2.13 -14.27
CA HIS A 136 -1.18 1.09 -14.94
C HIS A 136 -1.50 1.42 -16.40
N MET A 137 -1.31 2.67 -16.85
CA MET A 137 -1.39 3.02 -18.27
C MET A 137 -0.08 2.61 -18.98
N PRO A 138 -0.15 1.88 -20.10
CA PRO A 138 0.99 1.74 -21.00
C PRO A 138 1.39 3.14 -21.48
N SER A 139 2.68 3.46 -21.45
CA SER A 139 3.18 4.70 -22.04
C SER A 139 3.12 4.60 -23.57
N ASP A 140 1.93 4.74 -24.15
CA ASP A 140 1.78 4.92 -25.60
C ASP A 140 2.18 6.36 -25.95
N ARG A 141 3.49 6.59 -26.04
CA ARG A 141 4.08 7.80 -26.62
C ARG A 141 5.39 7.43 -27.33
N THR A 142 5.26 7.04 -28.59
CA THR A 142 6.27 7.25 -29.64
C THR A 142 5.80 8.38 -30.53
#